data_AF-A0A5S3T9C4-F1
#
_entry.id   AF-A0A5S3T9C4-F1
#
_cell.length_a   1.000
_cell.length_b   1.000
_cell.length_c   1.000
_cell.angle_alpha   90.00
_cell.angle_beta   90.00
_cell.angle_gamma   90.00
#
_symmetry.space_group_name_H-M   'P 1'
#
loop_
_entity.id
_entity.type
_entity.pdbx_description
1 polymer ?
#
loop_
_entity_poly.entity_id
_entity_poly.type
_entity_poly.pdbx_seq_one_letter_code
_entity_poly.pdbx_strand_id
1 'polypeptide(L)' 'MKFYLQYIAAIEEYALGFNKIEHPLMYSSRAEAMAFCIDYASGEPFEIIDVDDSNWQELFDSGAFDYEPDF' A
#
# COMPACT_ATOMS: atom_id res chain seq x y z
N MET A 1 -3.12 10.48 3.73
CA MET A 1 -2.46 9.57 2.76
C MET A 1 -3.16 8.21 2.77
N LYS A 2 -3.17 7.49 1.65
CA LYS A 2 -3.74 6.12 1.60
C LYS A 2 -2.65 5.13 1.21
N PHE A 3 -2.55 4.06 1.98
CA PHE A 3 -1.69 2.92 1.71
C PHE A 3 -2.55 1.71 1.41
N TYR A 4 -2.14 0.91 0.45
CA TYR A 4 -2.85 -0.26 -0.03
C TYR A 4 -2.01 -1.49 0.27
N LEU A 5 -2.49 -2.38 1.13
CA LEU A 5 -1.74 -3.52 1.60
C LEU A 5 -2.38 -4.81 1.09
N GLN A 6 -1.64 -5.58 0.31
CA GLN A 6 -2.06 -6.89 -0.18
C GLN A 6 -1.20 -7.98 0.45
N TYR A 7 -1.83 -9.07 0.91
CA TYR A 7 -1.11 -10.29 1.25
C TYR A 7 -1.00 -11.22 0.03
N ILE A 8 0.23 -11.60 -0.34
CA ILE A 8 0.50 -12.46 -1.50
C ILE A 8 0.79 -13.88 -0.99
N ALA A 9 -0.25 -14.71 -0.94
CA ALA A 9 -0.17 -16.07 -0.40
C ALA A 9 0.86 -16.97 -1.09
N ALA A 10 1.18 -16.73 -2.37
CA ALA A 10 2.15 -17.52 -3.12
C ALA A 10 3.60 -17.39 -2.61
N ILE A 11 3.93 -16.27 -1.96
CA ILE A 11 5.27 -15.96 -1.44
C ILE A 11 5.27 -15.60 0.05
N GLU A 12 4.11 -15.67 0.70
CA GLU A 12 3.91 -15.37 2.13
C GLU A 12 4.38 -13.96 2.56
N GLU A 13 4.28 -12.99 1.65
CA GLU A 13 4.71 -11.59 1.88
C GLU A 13 3.55 -10.60 1.71
N TYR A 14 3.77 -9.39 2.23
CA TYR A 14 2.88 -8.25 2.09
C TYR A 14 3.43 -7.25 1.08
N ALA A 15 2.62 -6.91 0.08
CA ALA A 15 2.89 -5.84 -0.87
C ALA A 15 2.18 -4.56 -0.43
N LEU A 16 2.94 -3.50 -0.18
CA LEU A 16 2.45 -2.18 0.22
C LEU A 16 2.60 -1.19 -0.95
N GLY A 17 1.48 -0.70 -1.48
CA GLY A 17 1.41 0.30 -2.54
C GLY A 17 0.86 1.64 -2.06
N PHE A 18 1.24 2.72 -2.73
CA PHE A 18 0.64 4.07 -2.61
C PHE A 18 1.09 4.93 -3.80
N ASN A 19 0.37 6.01 -4.07
CA ASN A 19 0.58 6.83 -5.28
C ASN A 19 1.92 7.57 -5.36
N LYS A 20 2.82 7.44 -4.37
CA LYS A 20 4.17 8.04 -4.41
C LYS A 20 5.29 7.06 -4.74
N ILE A 21 4.97 5.80 -5.05
CA ILE A 21 5.95 4.79 -5.47
C ILE A 21 5.49 4.11 -6.76
N GLU A 22 6.45 3.78 -7.62
CA GLU A 22 6.18 3.10 -8.90
C GLU A 22 5.96 1.59 -8.72
N HIS A 23 6.59 0.99 -7.70
CA HIS A 23 6.49 -0.43 -7.41
C HIS A 23 6.15 -0.66 -5.93
N PRO A 24 5.28 -1.63 -5.60
CA PRO A 24 4.98 -1.96 -4.21
C PRO A 24 6.22 -2.33 -3.40
N LEU A 25 6.23 -1.93 -2.13
CA LEU A 25 7.25 -2.34 -1.17
C LEU A 25 6.87 -3.70 -0.57
N MET A 26 7.82 -4.63 -0.50
CA MET A 26 7.60 -5.98 0.01
C MET A 26 8.03 -6.08 1.47
N TYR A 27 7.19 -6.71 2.30
CA TYR A 27 7.42 -6.91 3.73
C TYR A 27 7.09 -8.33 4.15
N SER A 28 7.82 -8.85 5.14
CA SER A 28 7.61 -10.19 5.68
C SER A 28 6.42 -10.24 6.65
N SER A 29 5.99 -9.09 7.16
CA SER A 29 4.86 -8.99 8.08
C SER A 29 4.06 -7.70 7.95
N ARG A 30 2.78 -7.76 8.36
CA ARG A 30 1.92 -6.57 8.45
C ARG A 30 2.50 -5.50 9.40
N ALA A 31 3.22 -5.93 10.44
CA ALA A 31 3.81 -5.01 11.42
C ALA A 31 4.92 -4.15 10.79
N GLU A 32 5.77 -4.74 9.94
CA GLU A 32 6.80 -4.01 9.20
C GLU A 32 6.19 -3.00 8.22
N ALA A 33 5.16 -3.42 7.46
CA ALA A 33 4.44 -2.51 6.57
C ALA A 33 3.80 -1.34 7.33
N MET A 34 3.21 -1.60 8.50
CA MET A 34 2.62 -0.56 9.35
C MET A 34 3.68 0.42 9.90
N ALA A 35 4.85 -0.09 10.31
CA ALA A 35 5.95 0.75 10.79
C ALA A 35 6.40 1.72 9.70
N PHE A 36 6.55 1.24 8.46
CA PHE A 36 6.85 2.11 7.32
C PHE A 36 5.78 3.20 7.12
N CYS A 37 4.49 2.86 7.16
CA CYS A 37 3.42 3.84 7.00
C CYS A 37 3.48 4.96 8.04
N ILE A 38 3.74 4.61 9.30
CA ILE A 38 3.85 5.58 10.41
C ILE A 38 5.04 6.51 10.17
N ASP A 39 6.21 5.94 9.86
CA ASP A 39 7.44 6.70 9.66
C ASP A 39 7.32 7.61 8.43
N TYR A 40 6.80 7.09 7.32
CA TYR A 40 6.62 7.84 6.08
C TYR A 40 5.58 8.97 6.23
N ALA A 41 4.48 8.72 6.93
CA ALA A 41 3.46 9.74 7.16
C ALA A 41 3.95 10.88 8.06
N SER A 42 5.01 10.68 8.86
CA SER A 42 5.66 11.75 9.65
C SER A 42 4.69 12.57 10.52
N GLY A 43 3.69 11.91 11.11
CA GLY A 43 2.66 12.55 11.95
C GLY A 43 1.43 13.05 11.19
N GLU A 44 1.42 12.99 9.86
CA GLU A 44 0.25 13.28 9.04
C GLU A 44 -0.78 12.13 9.12
N PRO A 45 -2.09 12.43 8.97
CA PRO A 45 -3.11 11.40 8.91
C PRO A 45 -2.94 10.45 7.72
N PHE A 46 -3.00 9.15 7.98
CA PHE A 46 -3.00 8.12 6.96
C PHE A 46 -4.06 7.05 7.22
N GLU A 47 -4.42 6.35 6.16
CA GLU A 47 -5.34 5.23 6.14
C GLU A 47 -4.65 4.03 5.47
N ILE A 48 -4.86 2.83 6.01
CA ILE A 48 -4.44 1.57 5.38
C ILE A 48 -5.69 0.85 4.92
N ILE A 49 -5.68 0.48 3.65
CA ILE A 49 -6.75 -0.26 2.98
C ILE A 49 -6.19 -1.63 2.62
N ASP A 50 -6.81 -2.69 3.15
CA ASP A 50 -6.48 -4.05 2.78
C ASP A 50 -7.01 -4.35 1.38
N VAL A 51 -6.15 -4.89 0.51
CA VAL A 51 -6.48 -5.24 -0.87
C VAL A 51 -6.67 -6.74 -0.99
N ASP A 52 -7.81 -7.13 -1.52
CA ASP A 52 -8.18 -8.52 -1.78
C ASP A 52 -9.04 -8.65 -3.05
N ASP A 53 -9.50 -9.86 -3.34
CA ASP A 53 -10.29 -10.16 -4.54
C ASP A 53 -11.61 -9.38 -4.61
N SER A 54 -12.10 -8.84 -3.50
CA SER A 54 -13.37 -8.11 -3.43
C SER A 54 -13.27 -6.64 -3.84
N ASN A 55 -12.08 -6.03 -3.73
CA ASN A 55 -11.90 -4.59 -3.95
C ASN A 55 -10.79 -4.22 -4.94
N TRP A 56 -9.92 -5.17 -5.33
CA TRP A 56 -8.75 -4.85 -6.17
C TRP A 56 -9.14 -4.18 -7.50
N GLN A 57 -10.21 -4.65 -8.15
CA GLN A 57 -10.64 -4.16 -9.45
C GLN A 57 -11.12 -2.70 -9.35
N GLU A 58 -11.93 -2.39 -8.33
CA GLU A 58 -12.42 -1.03 -8.10
C GLU A 58 -11.26 -0.07 -7.78
N LEU A 59 -10.30 -0.52 -6.95
CA LEU A 59 -9.11 0.27 -6.62
C LEU A 59 -8.27 0.54 -7.87
N PHE A 60 -8.04 -0.47 -8.69
CA PHE A 60 -7.31 -0.34 -9.96
C PHE A 60 -7.99 0.66 -10.90
N ASP A 61 -9.30 0.52 -11.11
CA ASP A 61 -10.07 1.40 -12.00
C ASP A 61 -10.15 2.84 -11.48
N SER A 62 -10.01 3.06 -10.17
CA SER A 62 -10.01 4.39 -9.56
C SER A 62 -8.69 5.16 -9.72
N GLY A 63 -7.63 4.51 -10.23
CA GLY A 63 -6.28 5.09 -10.27
C GLY A 63 -5.59 5.12 -8.90
N ALA A 64 -6.00 4.28 -7.95
CA ALA A 64 -5.43 4.23 -6.60
C ALA A 64 -3.91 3.95 -6.58
N PHE A 65 -3.42 3.31 -7.63
CA PHE A 65 -2.02 2.92 -7.83
C PHE A 65 -1.29 3.77 -8.86
N ASP A 66 -1.94 4.81 -9.41
CA ASP A 66 -1.32 5.69 -10.38
C ASP A 66 -0.21 6.49 -9.71
N TYR A 67 0.99 6.45 -10.31
CA TYR A 67 2.17 7.09 -9.75
C TYR A 67 2.14 8.61 -9.95
N GLU A 68 2.12 9.34 -8.85
CA GLU A 68 2.10 10.81 -8.75
C GLU A 68 3.27 11.30 -7.87
N PRO A 69 4.49 11.45 -8.42
CA PRO A 69 5.64 11.94 -7.67
C PRO A 69 5.38 13.34 -7.09
N ASP A 70 5.90 13.61 -5.90
CA ASP A 70 5.92 14.96 -5.34
C ASP A 70 6.84 15.85 -6.19
N PHE A 71 6.32 16.98 -6.69
CA PHE A 71 7.06 18.02 -7.42
C PHE A 71 7.72 19.02 -6.47
#